data_AF-A0A1Q2H342-F1
#
_entry.id   AF-A0A1Q2H342-F1
#
_cell.length_a   1.000
_cell.length_b   1.000
_cell.length_c   1.000
_cell.angle_alpha   90.00
_cell.angle_beta   90.00
_cell.angle_gamma   90.00
#
_symmetry.space_group_name_H-M   'P 1'
#
loop_
_entity.id
_entity.type
_entity.pdbx_description
1 polymer ?
#
loop_
_entity_poly.entity_id
_entity_poly.type
_entity_poly.pdbx_seq_one_letter_code
_entity_poly.pdbx_strand_id
1 'polypeptide(L)'
;MVLATKQPTGERPIIKQAVNTVKKIEDVHPSNIKKSTLDESIQQVITEPNYLPPLNKSKLSSVQYKGDLDDHKAYEQFQQEKQHALESSFISAVNTKVTTLESLIAKGRKQGMKQEQLQEAIDKIALLKKTQKNLINLNSG
;
A
#
# COMPACT_ATOMS: atom_id res chain seq x y z
N MET A 1 -2.47 58.10 12.63
CA MET A 1 -1.60 56.90 12.72
C MET A 1 -2.06 55.92 11.67
N VAL A 2 -1.15 55.22 10.99
CA VAL A 2 -1.48 54.21 9.96
C VAL A 2 -0.82 52.91 10.37
N LEU A 3 -1.61 51.83 10.55
CA LEU A 3 -1.12 50.55 11.03
C LEU A 3 -1.08 49.55 9.86
N ALA A 4 0.12 49.24 9.38
CA ALA A 4 0.31 48.42 8.18
C ALA A 4 0.06 46.93 8.45
N THR A 5 -0.72 46.29 7.58
CA THR A 5 -0.95 44.85 7.59
C THR A 5 0.26 44.09 7.05
N LYS A 6 0.87 43.23 7.88
CA LYS A 6 1.92 42.29 7.42
C LYS A 6 1.27 40.99 6.94
N GLN A 7 1.31 40.74 5.63
CA GLN A 7 1.12 39.38 5.10
C GLN A 7 2.34 38.51 5.43
N PRO A 8 2.16 37.21 5.78
CA PRO A 8 3.25 36.27 5.83
C PRO A 8 3.66 35.83 4.42
N THR A 9 4.92 36.06 4.04
CA THR A 9 5.45 35.72 2.70
C THR A 9 5.53 34.20 2.52
N GLY A 10 4.69 33.65 1.63
CA GLY A 10 4.70 32.23 1.28
C GLY A 10 5.76 31.87 0.24
N GLU A 11 7.03 31.70 0.65
CA GLU A 11 8.06 31.16 -0.23
C GLU A 11 7.81 29.67 -0.54
N ARG A 12 7.76 29.32 -1.82
CA ARG A 12 7.67 27.91 -2.28
C ARG A 12 9.09 27.33 -2.43
N PRO A 13 9.41 26.17 -1.84
CA PRO A 13 10.73 25.56 -2.00
C PRO A 13 10.93 25.08 -3.45
N ILE A 14 11.99 25.57 -4.10
CA ILE A 14 12.31 25.23 -5.49
C ILE A 14 13.05 23.88 -5.53
N ILE A 15 12.35 22.83 -5.96
CA ILE A 15 12.96 21.51 -6.20
C ILE A 15 13.77 21.57 -7.51
N LYS A 16 15.11 21.57 -7.39
CA LYS A 16 16.03 21.47 -8.53
C LYS A 16 16.05 20.03 -9.05
N GLN A 17 15.38 19.78 -10.18
CA GLN A 17 15.47 18.49 -10.87
C GLN A 17 16.85 18.36 -11.55
N ALA A 18 17.55 17.26 -11.27
CA ALA A 18 18.83 16.95 -11.91
C ALA A 18 18.58 16.33 -13.29
N VAL A 19 18.90 17.09 -14.35
CA VAL A 19 18.79 16.62 -15.74
C VAL A 19 19.98 15.72 -16.10
N ASN A 20 19.80 14.41 -15.93
CA ASN A 20 20.78 13.41 -16.35
C ASN A 20 20.76 13.24 -17.88
N THR A 21 21.50 14.09 -18.59
CA THR A 21 21.72 13.99 -20.04
C THR A 21 22.41 12.66 -20.38
N VAL A 22 21.65 11.72 -20.96
CA VAL A 22 22.20 10.47 -21.52
C VAL A 22 23.11 10.83 -22.69
N LYS A 23 24.39 10.47 -22.60
CA LYS A 23 25.34 10.68 -23.71
C LYS A 23 25.10 9.67 -24.83
N LYS A 24 25.07 10.18 -26.06
CA LYS A 24 25.07 9.41 -27.31
C LYS A 24 26.28 8.46 -27.35
N ILE A 25 26.07 7.24 -27.83
CA ILE A 25 27.14 6.28 -28.14
C ILE A 25 27.01 5.94 -29.63
N GLU A 26 28.07 6.17 -30.39
CA GLU A 26 28.27 5.79 -31.79
C GLU A 26 29.70 5.23 -31.93
N ASP A 27 29.96 4.54 -33.05
CA ASP A 27 31.25 3.93 -33.45
C ASP A 27 31.72 2.75 -32.56
N VAL A 28 32.38 1.67 -33.03
CA VAL A 28 32.85 1.17 -34.35
C VAL A 28 33.17 -0.35 -34.15
N HIS A 29 33.08 -1.35 -35.05
CA HIS A 29 32.87 -1.48 -36.51
C HIS A 29 32.13 -2.84 -36.82
N PRO A 30 31.90 -3.27 -38.09
CA PRO A 30 30.99 -4.39 -38.44
C PRO A 30 31.68 -5.76 -38.72
N SER A 31 30.87 -6.73 -39.21
CA SER A 31 31.24 -7.89 -40.08
C SER A 31 31.03 -9.31 -39.51
N ASN A 32 29.78 -9.79 -39.49
CA ASN A 32 29.41 -10.99 -40.26
C ASN A 32 27.90 -11.24 -40.29
N ILE A 33 27.27 -11.07 -41.46
CA ILE A 33 25.93 -11.61 -41.74
C ILE A 33 26.00 -12.34 -43.08
N LYS A 34 26.03 -13.68 -43.03
CA LYS A 34 25.86 -14.50 -44.23
C LYS A 34 24.41 -14.34 -44.70
N LYS A 35 24.21 -13.81 -45.90
CA LYS A 35 22.90 -13.81 -46.55
C LYS A 35 22.52 -15.26 -46.88
N SER A 36 21.38 -15.73 -46.38
CA SER A 36 20.70 -16.90 -46.92
C SER A 36 19.19 -16.69 -46.81
N THR A 37 18.55 -16.73 -47.97
CA THR A 37 17.14 -17.11 -48.23
C THR A 37 16.07 -16.65 -47.22
N LEU A 38 15.29 -15.65 -47.64
CA LEU A 38 13.91 -15.46 -47.21
C LEU A 38 13.11 -16.72 -47.58
N ASP A 39 12.49 -17.37 -46.59
CA ASP A 39 11.55 -18.48 -46.81
C ASP A 39 10.39 -18.39 -45.79
N GLU A 40 9.26 -19.02 -46.11
CA GLU A 40 7.96 -18.67 -45.56
C GLU A 40 7.78 -18.99 -44.07
N SER A 41 7.48 -17.98 -43.25
CA SER A 41 6.95 -18.19 -41.90
C SER A 41 6.03 -17.05 -41.42
N ILE A 42 4.73 -17.35 -41.45
CA ILE A 42 3.63 -16.86 -40.57
C ILE A 42 3.59 -15.34 -40.29
N GLN A 43 2.50 -14.68 -40.69
CA GLN A 43 2.08 -13.39 -40.10
C GLN A 43 1.65 -13.57 -38.64
N GLN A 44 2.62 -13.76 -37.74
CA GLN A 44 2.40 -13.64 -36.31
C GLN A 44 2.16 -12.16 -36.01
N VAL A 45 0.93 -11.83 -35.59
CA VAL A 45 0.63 -10.51 -35.01
C VAL A 45 1.55 -10.32 -33.81
N ILE A 46 2.50 -9.39 -33.93
CA ILE A 46 3.48 -9.08 -32.89
C ILE A 46 2.76 -8.37 -31.75
N THR A 47 2.11 -9.17 -30.90
CA THR A 47 1.55 -8.71 -29.64
C THR A 47 2.72 -8.29 -28.75
N GLU A 48 2.83 -7.01 -28.44
CA GLU A 48 3.90 -6.55 -27.55
C GLU A 48 3.83 -7.29 -26.21
N PRO A 49 4.94 -7.88 -25.72
CA PRO A 49 4.95 -8.58 -24.45
C PRO A 49 4.62 -7.61 -23.31
N ASN A 50 3.53 -7.89 -22.59
CA ASN A 50 3.12 -7.09 -21.44
C ASN A 50 4.09 -7.29 -20.26
N TYR A 51 5.10 -6.42 -20.17
CA TYR A 51 6.10 -6.42 -19.10
C TYR A 51 5.56 -5.93 -17.74
N LEU A 52 4.33 -5.41 -17.66
CA LEU A 52 3.77 -4.89 -16.42
C LEU A 52 3.15 -6.04 -15.58
N PRO A 53 3.58 -6.25 -14.32
CA PRO A 53 2.91 -7.19 -13.43
C PRO A 53 1.46 -6.73 -13.17
N PRO A 54 0.50 -7.65 -13.00
CA PRO A 54 -0.90 -7.30 -12.85
C PRO A 54 -1.13 -6.46 -11.58
N LEU A 55 -1.42 -5.18 -11.77
CA LEU A 55 -1.71 -4.25 -10.67
C LEU A 55 -3.05 -4.59 -10.02
N ASN A 56 -2.98 -5.26 -8.87
CA ASN A 56 -4.13 -5.50 -8.01
C ASN A 56 -4.77 -4.16 -7.62
N LYS A 57 -6.00 -3.92 -8.09
CA LYS A 57 -6.81 -2.75 -7.71
C LYS A 57 -7.23 -2.88 -6.25
N SER A 58 -6.37 -2.42 -5.34
CA SER A 58 -6.70 -2.28 -3.92
C SER A 58 -7.96 -1.43 -3.78
N LYS A 59 -8.90 -1.85 -2.93
CA LYS A 59 -10.05 -1.01 -2.56
C LYS A 59 -9.51 0.17 -1.73
N LEU A 60 -9.31 1.30 -2.39
CA LEU A 60 -9.18 2.59 -1.73
C LEU A 60 -10.39 2.78 -0.80
N SER A 61 -10.17 3.34 0.40
CA SER A 61 -11.26 3.59 1.34
C SER A 61 -12.28 4.53 0.68
N SER A 62 -13.52 4.07 0.54
CA SER A 62 -14.58 4.79 -0.16
C SER A 62 -15.18 5.95 0.64
N VAL A 63 -14.74 6.13 1.89
CA VAL A 63 -15.19 7.19 2.79
C VAL A 63 -14.37 8.45 2.52
N GLN A 64 -14.88 9.27 1.60
CA GLN A 64 -14.38 10.62 1.30
C GLN A 64 -15.23 11.66 2.03
N TYR A 65 -14.61 12.77 2.43
CA TYR A 65 -15.34 13.91 2.99
C TYR A 65 -16.22 14.57 1.92
N LYS A 66 -17.40 15.04 2.32
CA LYS A 66 -18.42 15.65 1.43
C LYS A 66 -19.09 16.91 2.02
N GLY A 67 -18.63 17.37 3.19
CA GLY A 67 -19.08 18.65 3.75
C GLY A 67 -18.35 19.83 3.11
N ASP A 68 -18.59 21.02 3.65
CA ASP A 68 -17.85 22.22 3.26
C ASP A 68 -16.38 22.11 3.68
N LEU A 69 -15.46 22.56 2.81
CA LEU A 69 -14.02 22.56 3.09
C LEU A 69 -13.61 23.69 4.04
N ASP A 70 -14.41 24.76 4.13
CA ASP A 70 -14.18 25.86 5.06
C ASP A 70 -14.73 25.57 6.48
N ASP A 71 -15.57 24.54 6.66
CA ASP A 71 -15.99 24.07 7.99
C ASP A 71 -14.99 23.07 8.60
N HIS A 72 -14.02 23.62 9.33
CA HIS A 72 -13.04 22.86 10.09
C HIS A 72 -13.66 21.85 11.07
N LYS A 73 -14.80 22.17 11.70
CA LYS A 73 -15.40 21.30 12.73
C LYS A 73 -16.06 20.08 12.10
N ALA A 74 -16.80 20.27 11.01
CA ALA A 74 -17.36 19.17 10.24
C ALA A 74 -16.26 18.24 9.69
N TYR A 75 -15.11 18.80 9.29
CA TYR A 75 -13.95 18.01 8.87
C TYR A 75 -13.30 17.24 10.04
N GLU A 76 -13.12 17.86 11.22
CA GLU A 76 -12.60 17.20 12.43
C GLU A 76 -13.49 16.02 12.85
N GLN A 77 -14.81 16.22 12.92
CA GLN A 77 -15.78 15.16 13.23
C GLN A 77 -15.69 14.00 12.24
N PHE A 78 -15.62 14.29 10.94
CA PHE A 78 -15.44 13.27 9.91
C PHE A 78 -14.15 12.45 10.08
N GLN A 79 -13.03 13.06 10.49
CA GLN A 79 -11.79 12.29 10.75
C GLN A 79 -11.92 11.41 12.00
N GLN A 80 -12.62 11.87 13.04
CA GLN A 80 -12.91 11.08 14.25
C GLN A 80 -13.79 9.87 13.90
N GLU A 81 -14.92 10.08 13.22
CA GLU A 81 -15.82 9.02 12.75
C GLU A 81 -15.07 7.96 11.90
N LYS A 82 -14.26 8.42 10.95
CA LYS A 82 -13.42 7.57 10.09
C LYS A 82 -12.40 6.75 10.90
N GLN A 83 -11.84 7.32 11.97
CA GLN A 83 -10.91 6.63 12.85
C GLN A 83 -11.63 5.55 13.69
N HIS A 84 -12.73 5.90 14.35
CA HIS A 84 -13.55 4.94 15.11
C HIS A 84 -14.09 3.80 14.22
N ALA A 85 -14.44 4.09 12.96
CA ALA A 85 -14.85 3.08 11.99
C ALA A 85 -13.70 2.12 11.61
N LEU A 86 -12.47 2.63 11.43
CA LEU A 86 -11.28 1.82 11.18
C LEU A 86 -10.95 0.91 12.37
N GLU A 87 -11.02 1.43 13.59
CA GLU A 87 -10.76 0.68 14.83
C GLU A 87 -11.82 -0.39 15.08
N SER A 88 -13.10 -0.06 14.89
CA SER A 88 -14.22 -1.01 14.97
C SER A 88 -14.08 -2.14 13.94
N SER A 89 -13.67 -1.81 12.72
CA SER A 89 -13.36 -2.77 11.66
C SER A 89 -12.20 -3.70 12.05
N PHE A 90 -11.13 -3.15 12.64
CA PHE A 90 -10.02 -3.94 13.17
C PHE A 90 -10.46 -4.89 14.29
N ILE A 91 -11.23 -4.40 15.27
CA ILE A 91 -11.74 -5.20 16.41
C ILE A 91 -12.58 -6.39 15.90
N SER A 92 -13.46 -6.13 14.92
CA SER A 92 -14.27 -7.16 14.26
C SER A 92 -13.41 -8.18 13.50
N ALA A 93 -12.46 -7.70 12.67
CA ALA A 93 -11.56 -8.55 11.91
C ALA A 93 -10.65 -9.43 12.78
N VAL A 94 -10.20 -8.92 13.95
CA VAL A 94 -9.44 -9.70 14.93
C VAL A 94 -10.29 -10.83 15.51
N ASN A 95 -11.54 -10.57 15.92
CA ASN A 95 -12.45 -11.60 16.44
C ASN A 95 -12.56 -12.80 15.47
N THR A 96 -12.86 -12.55 14.19
CA THR A 96 -12.98 -13.64 13.19
C THR A 96 -11.65 -14.35 12.92
N LYS A 97 -10.54 -13.60 12.83
CA LYS A 97 -9.23 -14.17 12.48
C LYS A 97 -8.64 -14.99 13.63
N VAL A 98 -8.78 -14.54 14.88
CA VAL A 98 -8.28 -15.24 16.07
C VAL A 98 -8.89 -16.63 16.17
N THR A 99 -10.23 -16.76 16.13
CA THR A 99 -10.92 -18.07 16.20
C THR A 99 -10.45 -19.02 15.09
N THR A 100 -10.21 -18.49 13.89
CA THR A 100 -9.68 -19.26 12.76
C THR A 100 -8.25 -19.76 13.03
N LEU A 101 -7.36 -18.87 13.50
CA LEU A 101 -5.96 -19.18 13.77
C LEU A 101 -5.79 -20.14 14.95
N GLU A 102 -6.60 -20.03 16.01
CA GLU A 102 -6.59 -20.94 17.15
C GLU A 102 -6.98 -22.37 16.74
N SER A 103 -7.97 -22.51 15.85
CA SER A 103 -8.34 -23.80 15.23
C SER A 103 -7.21 -24.38 14.37
N LEU A 104 -6.52 -23.55 13.58
CA LEU A 104 -5.38 -23.96 12.78
C LEU A 104 -4.18 -24.39 13.64
N ILE A 105 -3.89 -23.72 14.77
CA ILE A 105 -2.87 -24.14 15.73
C ILE A 105 -3.25 -25.48 16.39
N ALA A 106 -4.52 -25.66 16.77
CA ALA A 106 -5.00 -26.92 17.32
C ALA A 106 -4.88 -28.08 16.32
N LYS A 107 -5.09 -27.82 15.02
CA LYS A 107 -4.82 -28.77 13.94
C LYS A 107 -3.32 -29.03 13.76
N GLY A 108 -2.49 -27.98 13.70
CA GLY A 108 -1.03 -28.08 13.54
C GLY A 108 -0.37 -28.92 14.63
N ARG A 109 -0.79 -28.77 15.90
CA ARG A 109 -0.37 -29.62 17.04
C ARG A 109 -0.63 -31.10 16.78
N LYS A 110 -1.85 -31.45 16.30
CA LYS A 110 -2.22 -32.83 15.96
C LYS A 110 -1.47 -33.40 14.75
N GLN A 111 -0.88 -32.52 13.92
CA GLN A 111 -0.12 -32.90 12.72
C GLN A 111 1.41 -32.84 12.91
N GLY A 112 1.89 -32.68 14.15
CA GLY A 112 3.34 -32.69 14.45
C GLY A 112 4.09 -31.45 13.97
N MET A 113 3.42 -30.29 13.84
CA MET A 113 4.07 -29.01 13.55
C MET A 113 5.14 -28.69 14.61
N LYS A 114 6.26 -28.09 14.18
CA LYS A 114 7.38 -27.78 15.07
C LYS A 114 6.98 -26.81 16.19
N GLN A 115 7.57 -26.99 17.36
CA GLN A 115 7.22 -26.21 18.55
C GLN A 115 7.56 -24.71 18.40
N GLU A 116 8.62 -24.34 17.66
CA GLU A 116 8.93 -22.92 17.42
C GLU A 116 7.83 -22.26 16.55
N GLN A 117 7.35 -22.95 15.52
CA GLN A 117 6.29 -22.47 14.63
C GLN A 117 4.95 -22.35 15.37
N LEU A 118 4.66 -23.29 16.26
CA LEU A 118 3.49 -23.24 17.13
C LEU A 118 3.57 -22.07 18.11
N GLN A 119 4.74 -21.80 18.70
CA GLN A 119 4.94 -20.66 19.61
C GLN A 119 4.84 -19.32 18.88
N GLU A 120 5.50 -19.17 17.73
CA GLU A 120 5.43 -17.97 16.89
C GLU A 120 3.97 -17.62 16.51
N ALA A 121 3.15 -18.64 16.23
CA ALA A 121 1.73 -18.45 15.94
C ALA A 121 0.91 -18.03 17.19
N ILE A 122 1.22 -18.56 18.37
CA ILE A 122 0.60 -18.15 19.65
C ILE A 122 0.94 -16.70 19.97
N ASP A 123 2.21 -16.32 19.84
CA ASP A 123 2.70 -14.97 20.17
C ASP A 123 2.07 -13.90 19.25
N LYS A 124 1.90 -14.23 17.97
CA LYS A 124 1.17 -13.38 17.00
C LYS A 124 -0.31 -13.21 17.37
N ILE A 125 -0.98 -14.26 17.85
CA ILE A 125 -2.37 -14.16 18.36
C ILE A 125 -2.42 -13.31 19.64
N ALA A 126 -1.46 -13.47 20.55
CA ALA A 126 -1.37 -12.67 21.77
C ALA A 126 -1.18 -11.18 21.46
N LEU A 127 -0.36 -10.84 20.46
CA LEU A 127 -0.19 -9.47 19.97
C LEU A 127 -1.50 -8.90 19.39
N LEU A 128 -2.22 -9.65 18.55
CA LEU A 128 -3.50 -9.22 18.00
C LEU A 128 -4.54 -8.94 19.10
N LYS A 129 -4.66 -9.84 20.09
CA LYS A 129 -5.54 -9.68 21.26
C LYS A 129 -5.13 -8.47 22.12
N LYS A 130 -3.83 -8.23 22.31
CA LYS A 130 -3.32 -7.06 23.04
C LYS A 130 -3.70 -5.75 22.33
N THR A 131 -3.47 -5.64 21.02
CA THR A 131 -3.84 -4.45 20.24
C THR A 131 -5.35 -4.22 20.25
N GLN A 132 -6.15 -5.28 20.09
CA GLN A 132 -7.61 -5.21 20.17
C GLN A 132 -8.08 -4.70 21.54
N LYS A 133 -7.56 -5.23 22.65
CA LYS A 133 -7.88 -4.75 23.99
C LYS A 133 -7.50 -3.29 24.21
N ASN A 134 -6.34 -2.86 23.70
CA ASN A 134 -5.92 -1.46 23.79
C ASN A 134 -6.89 -0.51 23.06
N LEU A 135 -7.37 -0.90 21.86
CA LEU A 135 -8.36 -0.11 21.12
C LEU A 135 -9.74 -0.09 21.79
N ILE A 136 -10.19 -1.22 22.37
CA ILE A 136 -11.43 -1.26 23.15
C ILE A 136 -11.32 -0.31 24.35
N ASN A 137 -10.21 -0.37 25.10
CA ASN A 137 -9.98 0.51 26.24
C ASN A 137 -9.97 1.99 25.84
N LEU A 138 -9.34 2.34 24.71
CA LEU A 138 -9.27 3.71 24.21
C LEU A 138 -10.65 4.28 23.81
N ASN A 139 -11.54 3.42 23.30
CA ASN A 139 -12.91 3.78 22.93
C ASN A 139 -13.93 3.63 24.10
N SER A 140 -13.44 3.46 25.33
CA SER A 140 -14.28 3.25 26.53
C SER A 140 -14.00 4.26 27.66
N GLY A 141 -13.37 5.40 27.34
CA GLY A 141 -13.00 6.46 28.29
C GLY A 141 -13.50 7.84 27.86
#